data_AF-A0A3B8QAT0-F1
#
_entry.id   AF-A0A3B8QAT0-F1
#
_cell.length_a   1.000
_cell.length_b   1.000
_cell.length_c   1.000
_cell.angle_alpha   90.00
_cell.angle_beta   90.00
_cell.angle_gamma   90.00
#
_symmetry.space_group_name_H-M   'P 1'
#
loop_
_entity.id
_entity.type
_entity.pdbx_description
1 polymer ?
#
loop_
_entity_poly.entity_id
_entity_poly.type
_entity_poly.pdbx_seq_one_letter_code
_entity_poly.pdbx_strand_id
1 'polypeptide(L)'
;MNVCRLLWVVATVALVNGCTPTSTNLTPRNVARTPSDVYHFETQWETSRRGVSGSDVQAYVVIRDTMYPMKRVAGTVDRWEADVPVPPSQTVIPYQFKYDYTYPTLTKRKVSSDLSPQYFLDLSKPVPQFVPPGQ
;
A
#
# COMPACT_ATOMS: atom_id res chain seq x y z
N MET A 1 31.04 40.34 -11.43
CA MET A 1 29.98 40.14 -10.41
C MET A 1 28.70 39.80 -11.17
N ASN A 2 28.25 38.56 -11.40
CA ASN A 2 27.68 37.64 -10.41
C ASN A 2 27.28 36.27 -11.04
N VAL A 3 27.90 35.82 -12.13
CA VAL A 3 27.47 34.57 -12.81
C VAL A 3 27.94 33.31 -12.05
N CYS A 4 29.12 33.36 -11.45
CA CYS A 4 29.71 32.22 -10.71
C CYS A 4 28.97 31.91 -9.38
N ARG A 5 28.26 32.90 -8.81
CA ARG A 5 27.44 32.71 -7.60
C ARG A 5 26.08 32.06 -7.88
N LEU A 6 25.53 32.24 -9.08
CA LEU A 6 24.19 31.72 -9.42
C LEU A 6 24.21 30.21 -9.69
N LEU A 7 25.32 29.70 -10.24
CA LEU A 7 25.53 28.27 -10.50
C LEU A 7 25.58 27.42 -9.22
N TRP A 8 26.06 27.99 -8.12
CA TRP A 8 26.13 27.28 -6.83
C TRP A 8 24.76 27.12 -6.16
N VAL A 9 23.86 28.09 -6.34
CA VAL A 9 22.51 28.06 -5.74
C VAL A 9 21.61 27.03 -6.44
N VAL A 10 21.69 26.92 -7.77
CA VAL A 10 20.89 25.96 -8.55
C VAL A 10 21.34 24.51 -8.30
N ALA A 11 22.64 24.26 -8.09
CA ALA A 11 23.16 22.92 -7.79
C ALA A 11 22.70 22.37 -6.43
N THR A 12 22.34 23.23 -5.48
CA THR A 12 21.97 22.79 -4.12
C THR A 12 20.52 22.29 -4.05
N VAL A 13 19.63 22.76 -4.94
CA VAL A 13 18.19 22.40 -4.91
C VAL A 13 17.92 21.03 -5.56
N ALA A 14 18.80 20.53 -6.42
CA ALA A 14 18.56 19.32 -7.19
C ALA A 14 18.80 17.99 -6.43
N LEU A 15 19.31 18.01 -5.20
CA LEU A 15 19.77 16.81 -4.48
C LEU A 15 18.80 16.30 -3.40
N VAL A 16 17.59 16.84 -3.30
CA VAL A 16 16.62 16.46 -2.25
C VAL A 16 15.45 15.62 -2.79
N ASN A 17 15.70 14.74 -3.76
CA ASN A 17 14.77 13.64 -4.03
C ASN A 17 15.07 12.51 -3.04
N GLY A 18 14.61 12.66 -1.80
CA GLY A 18 14.56 11.54 -0.87
C GLY A 18 13.68 10.46 -1.48
N CYS A 19 14.23 9.27 -1.74
CA CYS A 19 13.47 8.15 -2.29
C CYS A 19 12.50 7.63 -1.22
N THR A 20 11.27 8.16 -1.23
CA THR A 20 10.21 7.72 -0.33
C THR A 20 9.74 6.31 -0.68
N PRO A 21 9.38 5.50 0.32
CA PRO A 21 8.70 4.23 0.10
C PRO A 21 7.44 4.43 -0.74
N THR A 22 7.17 3.52 -1.66
CA THR A 22 6.02 3.56 -2.56
C THR A 22 5.07 2.44 -2.21
N SER A 23 3.79 2.76 -2.04
CA SER A 23 2.72 1.78 -1.86
C SER A 23 1.77 1.85 -3.05
N THR A 24 1.57 0.70 -3.70
CA THR A 24 0.65 0.53 -4.82
C THR A 24 -0.55 -0.27 -4.33
N ASN A 25 -1.74 0.28 -4.55
CA ASN A 25 -2.98 -0.41 -4.24
C ASN A 25 -3.37 -1.34 -5.40
N LEU A 26 -3.40 -2.64 -5.13
CA LEU A 26 -3.80 -3.67 -6.09
C LEU A 26 -5.24 -4.15 -5.86
N THR A 27 -5.89 -3.66 -4.79
CA THR A 27 -7.30 -3.93 -4.52
C THR A 27 -8.17 -3.29 -5.60
N PRO A 28 -9.15 -4.02 -6.17
CA PRO A 28 -10.12 -3.42 -7.08
C PRO A 28 -10.81 -2.22 -6.43
N ARG A 29 -11.03 -1.15 -7.19
CA ARG A 29 -11.74 0.04 -6.65
C ARG A 29 -13.20 -0.26 -6.34
N ASN A 30 -13.81 -1.17 -7.09
CA ASN A 30 -15.19 -1.56 -6.92
C ASN A 30 -15.32 -3.07 -7.05
N VAL A 31 -16.17 -3.67 -6.23
CA VAL A 31 -16.50 -5.09 -6.24
C VAL A 31 -17.97 -5.20 -5.88
N ALA A 32 -18.67 -6.22 -6.36
CA ALA A 32 -20.05 -6.40 -5.94
C ALA A 32 -20.12 -6.94 -4.52
N ARG A 33 -21.22 -6.64 -3.84
CA ARG A 33 -21.49 -7.31 -2.59
C ARG A 33 -21.68 -8.81 -2.78
N THR A 34 -20.98 -9.58 -1.96
CA THR A 34 -21.08 -11.04 -1.90
C THR A 34 -21.82 -11.45 -0.62
N PRO A 35 -22.49 -12.62 -0.59
CA PRO A 35 -23.15 -13.12 0.62
C PRO A 35 -22.19 -13.46 1.77
N SER A 36 -20.89 -13.61 1.50
CA SER A 36 -19.88 -13.90 2.52
C SER A 36 -19.44 -12.67 3.30
N ASP A 37 -19.70 -11.46 2.79
CA ASP A 37 -19.21 -10.18 3.35
C ASP A 37 -17.69 -10.14 3.57
N VAL A 38 -16.92 -11.01 2.89
CA VAL A 38 -15.46 -11.07 2.94
C VAL A 38 -14.89 -10.54 1.63
N TYR A 39 -13.94 -9.62 1.74
CA TYR A 39 -13.34 -8.93 0.61
C TYR A 39 -11.82 -9.05 0.63
N HIS A 40 -11.26 -9.23 -0.57
CA HIS A 40 -9.84 -9.36 -0.77
C HIS A 40 -9.17 -7.98 -0.88
N PHE A 41 -8.15 -7.76 -0.06
CA PHE A 41 -7.32 -6.56 -0.06
C PHE A 41 -5.90 -6.94 -0.41
N GLU A 42 -5.31 -6.15 -1.29
CA GLU A 42 -4.00 -6.41 -1.80
C GLU A 42 -3.21 -5.14 -2.09
N THR A 43 -1.91 -5.23 -1.82
CA THR A 43 -0.99 -4.13 -2.03
C THR A 43 0.41 -4.61 -2.38
N GLN A 44 1.16 -3.74 -3.05
CA GLN A 44 2.58 -3.85 -3.26
C GLN A 44 3.30 -2.70 -2.54
N TRP A 45 4.41 -2.96 -1.87
CA TRP A 45 5.17 -1.95 -1.15
C TRP A 45 6.67 -2.09 -1.39
N GLU A 46 7.27 -1.00 -1.87
CA GLU A 46 8.67 -0.91 -2.25
C GLU A 46 9.37 0.19 -1.43
N THR A 47 10.60 -0.07 -1.00
CA THR A 47 11.40 0.89 -0.24
C THR A 47 12.84 0.95 -0.71
N SER A 48 13.40 2.16 -0.77
CA SER A 48 14.82 2.39 -1.08
C SER A 48 15.75 2.10 0.10
N ARG A 49 15.19 1.83 1.28
CA ARG A 49 15.95 1.57 2.51
C ARG A 49 16.70 0.24 2.39
N ARG A 50 18.03 0.31 2.28
CA ARG A 50 18.89 -0.87 2.19
C ARG A 50 18.71 -1.77 3.42
N GLY A 51 18.66 -3.08 3.16
CA GLY A 51 18.57 -4.09 4.21
C GLY A 51 17.18 -4.30 4.81
N VAL A 52 16.14 -3.68 4.25
CA VAL A 52 14.76 -4.13 4.47
C VAL A 52 14.55 -5.41 3.66
N SER A 53 14.35 -6.53 4.34
CA SER A 53 13.91 -7.78 3.72
C SER A 53 12.38 -7.86 3.78
N GLY A 54 11.73 -8.37 2.75
CA GLY A 54 10.27 -8.60 2.77
C GLY A 54 9.81 -9.53 3.90
N SER A 55 10.70 -10.39 4.44
CA SER A 55 10.44 -11.20 5.64
C SER A 55 10.31 -10.38 6.92
N ASP A 56 10.92 -9.20 6.95
CA ASP A 56 10.98 -8.31 8.12
C ASP A 56 9.86 -7.26 8.10
N VAL A 57 8.95 -7.36 7.13
CA VAL A 57 7.83 -6.45 6.93
C VAL A 57 6.54 -7.12 7.38
N GLN A 58 5.86 -6.48 8.32
CA GLN A 58 4.51 -6.80 8.72
C GLN A 58 3.56 -5.80 8.06
N ALA A 59 2.77 -6.29 7.11
CA ALA A 59 1.78 -5.48 6.42
C ALA A 59 0.39 -5.66 7.06
N TYR A 60 -0.39 -4.59 7.06
CA TYR A 60 -1.75 -4.55 7.57
C TYR A 60 -2.64 -3.78 6.62
N VAL A 61 -3.87 -4.24 6.46
CA VAL A 61 -4.95 -3.39 5.95
C VAL A 61 -5.69 -2.79 7.15
N VAL A 62 -5.79 -1.48 7.15
CA VAL A 62 -6.41 -0.69 8.21
C VAL A 62 -7.77 -0.23 7.71
N ILE A 63 -8.83 -0.71 8.36
CA ILE A 63 -10.20 -0.30 8.08
C ILE A 63 -10.74 0.33 9.36
N ARG A 64 -11.02 1.63 9.32
CA ARG A 64 -11.30 2.45 10.51
C ARG A 64 -10.14 2.35 11.49
N ASP A 65 -10.37 1.84 12.70
CA ASP A 65 -9.36 1.68 13.75
C ASP A 65 -8.90 0.22 13.92
N THR A 66 -9.31 -0.67 13.03
CA THR A 66 -8.94 -2.10 13.09
C THR A 66 -7.84 -2.42 12.08
N MET A 67 -6.77 -3.06 12.55
CA MET A 67 -5.67 -3.54 11.72
C MET A 67 -5.83 -5.04 11.47
N TYR A 68 -5.97 -5.42 10.20
CA TYR A 68 -6.02 -6.82 9.79
C TYR A 68 -4.65 -7.22 9.23
N PRO A 69 -3.99 -8.25 9.81
CA PRO A 69 -2.67 -8.67 9.34
C PRO A 69 -2.77 -9.25 7.93
N MET A 70 -1.83 -8.86 7.07
CA MET A 70 -1.72 -9.37 5.71
C MET A 70 -0.65 -10.43 5.62
N LYS A 71 -0.92 -11.47 4.82
CA LYS A 71 0.06 -12.48 4.46
C LYS A 71 0.82 -12.02 3.22
N ARG A 72 2.11 -12.37 3.16
CA ARG A 72 2.90 -12.13 1.97
C ARG A 72 2.51 -13.11 0.88
N VAL A 73 2.36 -12.63 -0.36
CA VAL A 73 2.05 -13.47 -1.51
C VAL A 73 3.25 -14.38 -1.81
N ALA A 74 2.97 -15.65 -2.10
CA ALA A 74 4.02 -16.62 -2.42
C ALA A 74 4.75 -16.22 -3.71
N GLY A 75 6.08 -16.31 -3.71
CA GLY A 75 6.91 -16.01 -4.89
C GLY A 75 7.15 -14.52 -5.19
N THR A 76 6.55 -13.59 -4.44
CA THR A 76 6.84 -12.14 -4.59
C THR A 76 7.91 -11.69 -3.60
N VAL A 77 8.34 -10.41 -3.63
CA VAL A 77 9.19 -9.82 -2.59
C VAL A 77 8.50 -8.80 -1.70
N ASP A 78 7.45 -8.23 -2.24
CA ASP A 78 6.93 -6.90 -1.96
C ASP A 78 5.40 -6.84 -2.08
N ARG A 79 4.72 -7.99 -2.13
CA ARG A 79 3.25 -8.06 -2.28
C ARG A 79 2.61 -8.77 -1.09
N TRP A 80 1.55 -8.17 -0.57
CA TRP A 80 0.79 -8.68 0.59
C TRP A 80 -0.71 -8.67 0.31
N GLU A 81 -1.40 -9.67 0.85
CA GLU A 81 -2.83 -9.91 0.67
C GLU A 81 -3.52 -10.26 2.00
N ALA A 82 -4.79 -9.90 2.13
CA ALA A 82 -5.66 -10.32 3.23
C ALA A 82 -7.12 -10.42 2.77
N ASP A 83 -7.83 -11.39 3.32
CA ASP A 83 -9.28 -11.49 3.20
C ASP A 83 -9.91 -10.95 4.48
N VAL A 84 -10.71 -9.90 4.37
CA VAL A 84 -11.22 -9.16 5.53
C VAL A 84 -12.75 -9.14 5.54
N PRO A 85 -13.39 -9.52 6.66
CA PRO A 85 -14.82 -9.38 6.83
C PRO A 85 -15.18 -7.89 6.96
N VAL A 86 -16.14 -7.44 6.16
CA VAL A 86 -16.64 -6.06 6.19
C VAL A 86 -18.09 -6.07 6.65
N PRO A 87 -18.48 -5.22 7.62
CA PRO A 87 -19.87 -5.16 8.07
C PRO A 87 -20.85 -4.83 6.94
N PRO A 88 -22.03 -5.48 6.89
CA PRO A 88 -23.00 -5.30 5.82
C PRO A 88 -23.64 -3.90 5.81
N SER A 89 -23.42 -3.07 6.83
CA SER A 89 -23.95 -1.71 6.87
C SER A 89 -23.23 -0.72 5.95
N GLN A 90 -22.07 -1.08 5.38
CA GLN A 90 -21.26 -0.16 4.56
C GLN A 90 -21.23 -0.54 3.09
N THR A 91 -21.43 0.45 2.24
CA THR A 91 -21.27 0.31 0.78
C THR A 91 -19.93 0.88 0.29
N VAL A 92 -19.39 1.88 0.98
CA VAL A 92 -18.07 2.44 0.67
C VAL A 92 -17.17 2.24 1.88
N ILE A 93 -16.07 1.53 1.68
CA ILE A 93 -15.16 1.15 2.76
C ILE A 93 -13.89 1.98 2.63
N PRO A 94 -13.65 2.95 3.54
CA PRO A 94 -12.36 3.62 3.60
C PRO A 94 -11.31 2.68 4.20
N TYR A 95 -10.13 2.63 3.58
CA TYR A 95 -9.02 1.82 4.08
C TYR A 95 -7.65 2.43 3.76
N GLN A 96 -6.63 1.96 4.47
CA GLN A 96 -5.22 2.26 4.25
C GLN A 96 -4.39 0.99 4.41
N PHE A 97 -3.16 0.99 3.90
CA PHE A 97 -2.17 -0.04 4.19
C PHE A 97 -1.10 0.51 5.12
N LYS A 98 -0.72 -0.27 6.13
CA LYS A 98 0.37 0.04 7.05
C LYS A 98 1.45 -1.03 6.92
N TYR A 99 2.70 -0.59 6.93
CA TYR A 99 3.87 -1.46 6.83
C TYR A 99 4.79 -1.17 8.01
N ASP A 100 4.90 -2.12 8.92
CA ASP A 100 5.86 -2.07 10.02
C ASP A 100 7.08 -2.90 9.64
N TYR A 101 8.27 -2.31 9.73
CA TYR A 101 9.50 -2.98 9.30
C TYR A 101 10.71 -2.53 10.09
N THR A 102 11.77 -3.33 9.99
CA THR A 102 13.05 -3.06 10.63
C THR A 102 14.16 -3.02 9.59
N TYR A 103 15.12 -2.10 9.76
CA TYR A 103 16.29 -1.98 8.88
C TYR A 103 17.57 -1.77 9.69
N PRO A 104 18.73 -2.22 9.20
CA PRO A 104 20.01 -1.97 9.85
C PRO A 104 20.43 -0.50 9.70
N THR A 105 21.06 0.01 10.75
CA THR A 105 21.84 1.25 10.74
C THR A 105 23.28 0.92 11.13
N LEU A 106 24.19 1.91 11.14
CA LEU A 106 25.61 1.69 11.46
C LEU A 106 25.84 1.00 12.82
N THR A 107 24.95 1.21 13.79
CA THR A 107 25.15 0.72 15.17
C THR A 107 24.07 -0.23 15.67
N LYS A 108 22.88 -0.22 15.06
CA LYS A 108 21.72 -1.01 15.52
C LYS A 108 20.67 -1.23 14.44
N ARG A 109 19.73 -2.14 14.67
CA ARG A 109 18.49 -2.21 13.89
C ARG A 109 17.50 -1.13 14.36
N LYS A 110 16.80 -0.49 13.43
CA LYS A 110 15.79 0.54 13.70
C LYS A 110 14.44 0.11 13.17
N VAL A 111 13.41 0.26 14.00
CA VAL A 111 12.01 0.03 13.65
C VAL A 111 11.46 1.30 12.99
N SER A 112 10.60 1.12 11.99
CA SER A 112 9.88 2.20 11.31
C SER A 112 8.55 1.68 10.79
N SER A 113 7.67 2.61 10.48
CA SER A 113 6.39 2.32 9.83
C SER A 113 6.14 3.27 8.68
N ASP A 114 5.48 2.79 7.64
CA ASP A 114 4.92 3.63 6.58
C ASP A 114 3.41 3.38 6.46
N LEU A 115 2.68 4.41 6.02
CA LEU A 115 1.23 4.40 5.87
C LEU A 115 0.89 4.89 4.47
N SER A 116 0.04 4.15 3.76
CA SER A 116 -0.44 4.56 2.45
C SER A 116 -1.39 5.76 2.54
N PRO A 117 -1.65 6.46 1.42
CA PRO A 117 -2.83 7.28 1.30
C PRO A 117 -4.11 6.48 1.59
N GLN A 118 -5.20 7.20 1.88
CA GLN A 118 -6.51 6.59 2.03
C GLN A 118 -7.10 6.18 0.68
N TYR A 119 -7.61 4.95 0.61
CA TYR A 119 -8.32 4.38 -0.51
C TYR A 119 -9.78 4.08 -0.13
N PHE A 120 -10.59 3.76 -1.14
CA PHE A 120 -12.00 3.44 -0.99
C PHE A 120 -12.33 2.21 -1.82
N LEU A 121 -13.03 1.25 -1.20
CA LEU A 121 -13.60 0.08 -1.87
C LEU A 121 -15.11 0.29 -1.95
N ASP A 122 -15.63 0.38 -3.18
CA ASP A 122 -17.05 0.58 -3.46
C ASP A 122 -17.74 -0.76 -3.73
N LEU A 123 -18.71 -1.10 -2.89
CA LEU A 123 -19.51 -2.32 -2.96
C LEU A 123 -20.80 -2.18 -3.79
N SER A 124 -21.08 -0.97 -4.32
CA SER A 124 -22.34 -0.65 -4.99
C SER A 124 -22.44 -1.20 -6.41
N LYS A 125 -21.32 -1.49 -7.06
CA LYS A 125 -21.33 -1.91 -8.47
C LYS A 125 -21.66 -3.40 -8.60
N PRO A 126 -22.62 -3.77 -9.46
CA PRO A 126 -22.89 -5.17 -9.77
C PRO A 126 -21.65 -5.87 -10.33
N VAL A 127 -21.49 -7.19 -10.07
CA VAL A 127 -20.46 -7.98 -10.75
C VAL A 127 -20.76 -7.85 -12.24
N PRO A 128 -19.80 -7.48 -13.10
CA PRO A 128 -19.99 -7.56 -14.53
C PRO A 128 -20.38 -9.00 -14.87
N GLN A 129 -21.65 -9.23 -15.15
CA GLN A 129 -22.09 -10.52 -15.66
C GLN A 129 -21.44 -10.64 -17.03
N PHE A 130 -20.60 -11.66 -17.20
CA PHE A 130 -20.20 -12.08 -18.53
C PHE A 130 -21.48 -12.53 -19.24
N VAL A 131 -22.07 -11.63 -20.04
CA VAL A 131 -23.16 -11.98 -20.94
C VAL A 131 -22.48 -12.53 -22.20
N PRO A 132 -22.60 -13.84 -22.48
CA PRO A 132 -22.07 -14.39 -23.72
C PRO A 132 -22.77 -13.72 -24.90
N PRO A 133 -22.06 -13.37 -25.99
CA PRO A 133 -22.72 -12.84 -27.18
C PRO A 133 -23.67 -13.91 -27.76
N GLY A 134 -24.96 -13.60 -27.80
CA GLY A 134 -25.99 -14.44 -28.46
C GLY A 134 -27.04 -15.10 -27.57
N GLN A 135 -27.35 -14.54 -26.39
CA GLN A 135 -28.60 -14.83 -25.66
C GLN A 135 -29.56 -13.64 -25.71
#